data_AF-A0A952MYH4-F1
#
_entry.id   AF-A0A952MYH4-F1
#
_cell.length_a   1.000
_cell.length_b   1.000
_cell.length_c   1.000
_cell.angle_alpha   90.00
_cell.angle_beta   90.00
_cell.angle_gamma   90.00
#
_symmetry.space_group_name_H-M   'P 1'
#
loop_
_entity.id
_entity.type
_entity.pdbx_description
1 polymer ?
#
loop_
_entity_poly.entity_id
_entity_poly.type
_entity_poly.pdbx_seq_one_letter_code
_entity_poly.pdbx_strand_id
1 'polypeptide(L)'
;MPQLYRLLFGFLLVFGAFSAFSQANVTITPAATVGGVPICVGGAPVNLTSIIIAETDAGNGLDDDVIGGPFADWINVTLTLGIPADFQFVPGVGSVFSTPGVDDVVINSFTILANSISITFSAFNNTGTDKFDAIIISGLQVRAVSGPAQTLNITRTGGTANIQGLVNGTIVGSVTSALPPSPSIGGPASA
;
A
#
# COMPACT_ATOMS: atom_id res chain seq x y z
N MET A 1 -52.07 28.98 28.12
CA MET A 1 -52.01 28.51 26.72
C MET A 1 -50.56 28.21 26.36
N PRO A 2 -50.17 26.92 26.33
CA PRO A 2 -48.80 26.47 26.21
C PRO A 2 -48.50 26.09 24.75
N GLN A 3 -47.97 27.01 23.95
CA GLN A 3 -47.67 26.73 22.53
C GLN A 3 -46.26 27.14 22.09
N LEU A 4 -45.48 27.85 22.92
CA LEU A 4 -44.15 28.34 22.51
C LEU A 4 -42.97 27.42 22.85
N TYR A 5 -43.13 26.41 23.72
CA TYR A 5 -42.04 25.48 24.06
C TYR A 5 -41.91 24.26 23.13
N ARG A 6 -42.90 24.00 22.26
CA ARG A 6 -42.88 22.82 21.37
C ARG A 6 -42.03 23.00 20.11
N LEU A 7 -41.65 24.23 19.78
CA LEU A 7 -40.79 24.52 18.61
C LEU A 7 -39.29 24.51 18.93
N LEU A 8 -38.90 24.68 20.20
CA LEU A 8 -37.48 24.69 20.58
C LEU A 8 -36.91 23.28 20.81
N PHE A 9 -37.76 22.30 21.14
CA PHE A 9 -37.34 20.91 21.31
C PHE A 9 -37.33 20.10 19.99
N GLY A 10 -37.94 20.62 18.93
CA GLY A 10 -37.94 19.96 17.61
C GLY A 10 -36.74 20.32 16.74
N PHE A 11 -36.11 21.49 16.97
CA PHE A 11 -35.01 21.96 16.13
C PHE A 11 -33.63 21.42 16.56
N LEU A 12 -33.50 20.91 17.80
CA LEU A 12 -32.24 20.39 18.34
C LEU A 12 -32.06 18.87 18.15
N LEU A 13 -32.99 18.20 17.46
CA LEU A 13 -32.90 16.75 17.18
C LEU A 13 -32.61 16.42 15.71
N VAL A 14 -32.43 17.43 14.85
CA VAL A 14 -32.23 17.23 13.39
C VAL A 14 -30.80 17.54 12.91
N PHE A 15 -29.91 17.98 13.80
CA PHE A 15 -28.47 18.20 13.49
C PHE A 15 -27.55 17.12 14.08
N GLY A 16 -28.10 15.92 14.32
CA GLY A 16 -27.38 14.77 14.89
C GLY A 16 -27.16 13.60 13.92
N ALA A 17 -27.44 13.78 12.62
CA ALA A 17 -26.98 12.84 11.62
C ALA A 17 -25.48 13.12 11.39
N PHE A 18 -24.63 12.56 12.26
CA PHE A 18 -23.28 12.24 11.86
C PHE A 18 -23.41 11.37 10.62
N SER A 19 -23.14 11.96 9.46
CA SER A 19 -22.89 11.21 8.24
C SER A 19 -21.73 10.27 8.57
N ALA A 20 -22.04 9.02 8.87
CA ALA A 20 -21.07 7.96 8.75
C ALA A 20 -20.70 7.95 7.26
N PHE A 21 -19.57 8.57 6.95
CA PHE A 21 -18.99 8.48 5.62
C PHE A 21 -18.62 7.02 5.43
N SER A 22 -19.48 6.27 4.76
CA SER A 22 -19.11 5.02 4.11
C SER A 22 -18.14 5.42 3.01
N GLN A 23 -16.86 5.18 3.23
CA GLN A 23 -15.78 5.50 2.30
C GLN A 23 -15.27 4.16 1.74
N ALA A 24 -15.28 4.01 0.41
CA ALA A 24 -14.66 2.91 -0.34
C ALA A 24 -13.14 2.84 -0.10
N ASN A 25 -12.67 2.05 0.87
CA ASN A 25 -11.23 1.95 1.12
C ASN A 25 -10.50 1.43 -0.14
N VAL A 26 -9.24 1.78 -0.35
CA VAL A 26 -8.36 1.09 -1.32
C VAL A 26 -7.90 -0.21 -0.67
N THR A 27 -8.08 -1.36 -1.35
CA THR A 27 -7.52 -2.63 -0.89
C THR A 27 -6.08 -2.68 -1.33
N ILE A 28 -5.20 -2.49 -0.35
CA ILE A 28 -3.79 -2.75 -0.53
C ILE A 28 -3.57 -4.19 -0.08
N THR A 29 -3.28 -5.08 -1.03
CA THR A 29 -2.79 -6.41 -0.66
C THR A 29 -1.30 -6.25 -0.39
N PRO A 30 -0.86 -6.30 0.88
CA PRO A 30 0.52 -5.97 1.21
C PRO A 30 1.45 -7.06 0.69
N ALA A 31 2.66 -6.67 0.28
CA ALA A 31 3.70 -7.67 0.10
C ALA A 31 4.02 -8.35 1.44
N ALA A 32 3.64 -9.62 1.57
CA ALA A 32 4.20 -10.55 2.53
C ALA A 32 5.52 -11.14 2.01
N THR A 33 6.45 -11.48 2.90
CA THR A 33 7.57 -12.37 2.54
C THR A 33 6.96 -13.71 2.15
N VAL A 34 7.14 -14.17 0.90
CA VAL A 34 6.59 -15.46 0.45
C VAL A 34 7.07 -16.53 1.44
N GLY A 35 6.14 -17.12 2.20
CA GLY A 35 6.41 -18.28 3.06
C GLY A 35 7.03 -18.02 4.43
N GLY A 36 6.92 -16.82 5.01
CA GLY A 36 7.35 -16.60 6.40
C GLY A 36 8.83 -16.93 6.66
N VAL A 37 9.65 -16.95 5.62
CA VAL A 37 11.10 -17.20 5.71
C VAL A 37 11.75 -15.90 6.19
N PRO A 38 12.29 -15.86 7.41
CA PRO A 38 12.97 -14.67 7.88
C PRO A 38 14.19 -14.38 7.00
N ILE A 39 14.39 -13.12 6.67
CA ILE A 39 15.54 -12.68 5.88
C ILE A 39 16.75 -12.63 6.82
N CYS A 40 17.70 -13.54 6.65
CA CYS A 40 18.93 -13.51 7.45
C CYS A 40 19.67 -12.19 7.23
N VAL A 41 20.02 -11.50 8.32
CA VAL A 41 20.86 -10.29 8.25
C VAL A 41 22.20 -10.64 7.60
N GLY A 42 22.56 -9.92 6.53
CA GLY A 42 23.75 -10.19 5.72
C GLY A 42 23.60 -11.37 4.74
N GLY A 43 22.41 -11.96 4.63
CA GLY A 43 22.11 -13.05 3.72
C GLY A 43 21.84 -12.63 2.26
N ALA A 44 21.51 -13.63 1.44
CA ALA A 44 21.06 -13.42 0.07
C ALA A 44 19.68 -12.74 0.02
N PRO A 45 19.35 -12.01 -1.06
CA PRO A 45 18.01 -11.47 -1.26
C PRO A 45 16.92 -12.55 -1.28
N VAL A 46 15.73 -12.16 -0.85
CA VAL A 46 14.52 -12.97 -0.89
C VAL A 46 13.46 -12.25 -1.72
N ASN A 47 12.65 -13.00 -2.45
CA ASN A 47 11.52 -12.46 -3.21
C ASN A 47 10.37 -12.04 -2.27
N LEU A 48 9.84 -10.84 -2.47
CA LEU A 48 8.57 -10.42 -1.90
C LEU A 48 7.42 -10.90 -2.76
N THR A 49 6.26 -11.12 -2.14
CA THR A 49 4.99 -11.18 -2.87
C THR A 49 4.70 -9.83 -3.51
N SER A 50 3.80 -9.83 -4.48
CA SER A 50 3.41 -8.61 -5.17
C SER A 50 2.71 -7.63 -4.22
N ILE A 51 2.98 -6.34 -4.41
CA ILE A 51 2.19 -5.26 -3.82
C ILE A 51 1.11 -4.91 -4.84
N ILE A 52 -0.15 -4.95 -4.41
CA ILE A 52 -1.29 -4.57 -5.25
C ILE A 52 -1.92 -3.33 -4.63
N ILE A 53 -2.05 -2.27 -5.43
CA ILE A 53 -2.74 -1.04 -5.07
C ILE A 53 -3.95 -0.94 -5.98
N ALA A 54 -5.14 -1.18 -5.43
CA ALA A 54 -6.41 -1.17 -6.16
C ALA A 54 -7.51 -0.56 -5.32
N GLU A 55 -8.55 -0.03 -5.94
CA GLU A 55 -9.78 0.32 -5.23
C GLU A 55 -10.45 -0.94 -4.67
N THR A 56 -11.06 -0.86 -3.48
CA THR A 56 -11.92 -1.95 -2.99
C THR A 56 -13.28 -1.81 -3.65
N ASP A 57 -13.66 -2.79 -4.46
CA ASP A 57 -15.06 -2.99 -4.80
C ASP A 57 -15.81 -3.45 -3.53
N ALA A 58 -16.73 -2.64 -3.03
CA ALA A 58 -17.52 -2.95 -1.84
C ALA A 58 -18.56 -4.08 -2.08
N GLY A 59 -18.67 -4.62 -3.30
CA GLY A 59 -19.48 -5.80 -3.61
C GLY A 59 -20.98 -5.58 -3.47
N ASN A 60 -21.44 -4.32 -3.39
CA ASN A 60 -22.86 -3.95 -3.32
C ASN A 60 -23.48 -3.76 -4.72
N GLY A 61 -22.73 -4.03 -5.80
CA GLY A 61 -23.19 -3.82 -7.18
C GLY A 61 -23.44 -2.35 -7.53
N LEU A 62 -23.09 -1.44 -6.63
CA LEU A 62 -23.00 -0.01 -6.88
C LEU A 62 -21.52 0.29 -7.09
N ASP A 63 -21.25 0.87 -8.24
CA ASP A 63 -20.03 1.63 -8.49
C ASP A 63 -19.82 2.60 -7.31
N ASP A 64 -18.82 2.36 -6.45
CA ASP A 64 -18.63 3.19 -5.26
C ASP A 64 -17.88 4.48 -5.63
N ASP A 65 -18.61 5.37 -6.32
CA ASP A 65 -18.25 6.76 -6.65
C ASP A 65 -17.92 7.62 -5.41
N VAL A 66 -18.01 7.08 -4.18
CA VAL A 66 -17.85 7.87 -2.94
C VAL A 66 -16.38 8.01 -2.53
N ILE A 67 -15.47 7.40 -3.28
CA ILE A 67 -14.04 7.76 -3.31
C ILE A 67 -13.64 8.25 -4.71
N GLY A 68 -14.49 9.12 -5.27
CA GLY A 68 -14.19 9.79 -6.51
C GLY A 68 -15.47 10.07 -7.28
N GLY A 69 -16.15 11.17 -6.93
CA GLY A 69 -16.71 11.95 -8.04
C GLY A 69 -15.58 12.15 -9.05
N PRO A 70 -15.86 12.13 -10.37
CA PRO A 70 -14.89 11.82 -11.42
C PRO A 70 -13.48 12.26 -11.05
N PHE A 71 -12.55 11.32 -10.77
CA PHE A 71 -11.19 11.76 -10.52
C PHE A 71 -10.73 12.49 -11.77
N ALA A 72 -10.22 13.71 -11.61
CA ALA A 72 -9.64 14.43 -12.74
C ALA A 72 -8.47 13.62 -13.29
N ASP A 73 -8.23 13.67 -14.59
CA ASP A 73 -7.07 13.01 -15.19
C ASP A 73 -5.81 13.34 -14.40
N TRP A 74 -5.16 12.29 -13.89
CA TRP A 74 -3.87 12.38 -13.26
C TRP A 74 -2.81 12.21 -14.32
N ILE A 75 -2.03 13.26 -14.54
CA ILE A 75 -0.96 13.24 -15.53
C ILE A 75 0.37 13.24 -14.82
N ASN A 76 1.17 12.18 -15.02
CA ASN A 76 2.52 12.04 -14.46
C ASN A 76 2.58 12.26 -12.95
N VAL A 77 1.59 11.72 -12.21
CA VAL A 77 1.62 11.73 -10.75
C VAL A 77 2.60 10.68 -10.25
N THR A 78 3.09 10.89 -9.03
CA THR A 78 4.13 10.04 -8.44
C THR A 78 3.62 9.30 -7.21
N LEU A 79 4.10 8.08 -7.02
CA LEU A 79 3.93 7.30 -5.81
C LEU A 79 5.31 6.83 -5.33
N THR A 80 5.62 7.05 -4.06
CA THR A 80 6.88 6.62 -3.46
C THR A 80 6.62 5.68 -2.29
N LEU A 81 7.22 4.49 -2.36
CA LEU A 81 7.24 3.52 -1.28
C LEU A 81 8.64 3.49 -0.65
N GLY A 82 8.71 3.39 0.67
CA GLY A 82 9.96 3.28 1.42
C GLY A 82 10.05 1.97 2.18
N ILE A 83 11.27 1.49 2.33
CA ILE A 83 11.60 0.34 3.17
C ILE A 83 12.37 0.83 4.41
N PRO A 84 12.17 0.21 5.59
CA PRO A 84 12.91 0.52 6.81
C PRO A 84 14.43 0.37 6.63
N ALA A 85 15.21 1.17 7.38
CA ALA A 85 16.66 1.28 7.22
C ALA A 85 17.45 -0.03 7.40
N ASP A 86 16.92 -0.98 8.17
CA ASP A 86 17.52 -2.30 8.39
C ASP A 86 17.34 -3.27 7.20
N PHE A 87 16.63 -2.83 6.17
CA PHE A 87 16.38 -3.59 4.95
C PHE A 87 16.66 -2.75 3.72
N GLN A 88 16.91 -3.43 2.60
CA GLN A 88 17.09 -2.78 1.30
C GLN A 88 16.38 -3.56 0.22
N PHE A 89 15.74 -2.85 -0.71
CA PHE A 89 15.40 -3.42 -2.01
C PHE A 89 16.66 -3.69 -2.81
N VAL A 90 16.62 -4.69 -3.69
CA VAL A 90 17.67 -4.87 -4.70
C VAL A 90 17.40 -3.88 -5.84
N PRO A 91 18.29 -2.89 -6.09
CA PRO A 91 18.04 -1.87 -7.10
C PRO A 91 17.84 -2.47 -8.48
N GLY A 92 16.85 -1.96 -9.21
CA GLY A 92 16.50 -2.42 -10.55
C GLY A 92 15.87 -3.81 -10.66
N VAL A 93 15.60 -4.51 -9.55
CA VAL A 93 14.97 -5.84 -9.57
C VAL A 93 13.50 -5.77 -9.18
N GLY A 94 12.64 -5.98 -10.17
CA GLY A 94 11.19 -5.98 -10.04
C GLY A 94 10.54 -5.44 -11.30
N SER A 95 9.22 -5.46 -11.31
CA SER A 95 8.39 -4.96 -12.41
C SER A 95 7.14 -4.30 -11.86
N VAL A 96 6.57 -3.38 -12.62
CA VAL A 96 5.27 -2.78 -12.34
C VAL A 96 4.41 -2.88 -13.60
N PHE A 97 3.13 -3.14 -13.41
CA PHE A 97 2.13 -3.18 -14.48
C PHE A 97 0.79 -2.68 -13.93
N SER A 98 -0.05 -2.15 -14.81
CA SER A 98 -1.47 -1.95 -14.54
C SER A 98 -2.27 -3.21 -14.93
N THR A 99 -3.46 -3.37 -14.36
CA THR A 99 -4.33 -4.50 -14.74
C THR A 99 -4.81 -4.31 -16.18
N PRO A 100 -4.69 -5.32 -17.06
CA PRO A 100 -5.08 -5.17 -18.45
C PRO A 100 -6.59 -5.29 -18.64
N GLY A 101 -7.17 -4.30 -19.31
CA GLY A 101 -8.57 -4.33 -19.73
C GLY A 101 -9.25 -2.99 -19.54
N VAL A 102 -9.15 -2.14 -20.57
CA VAL A 102 -9.71 -0.77 -20.66
C VAL A 102 -8.88 0.25 -19.86
N ASP A 103 -7.59 0.36 -20.22
CA ASP A 103 -6.51 1.02 -19.46
C ASP A 103 -6.78 2.47 -19.02
N ASP A 104 -7.16 2.64 -17.76
CA ASP A 104 -7.17 3.97 -17.14
C ASP A 104 -5.82 4.30 -16.53
N VAL A 105 -5.03 3.31 -16.10
CA VAL A 105 -3.70 3.52 -15.50
C VAL A 105 -2.56 3.19 -16.47
N VAL A 106 -1.73 4.19 -16.74
CA VAL A 106 -0.52 4.08 -17.60
C VAL A 106 0.73 4.29 -16.75
N ILE A 107 1.61 3.28 -16.70
CA ILE A 107 2.91 3.41 -16.05
C ILE A 107 3.87 4.17 -16.98
N ASN A 108 4.27 5.36 -16.55
CA ASN A 108 5.19 6.22 -17.31
C ASN A 108 6.65 5.95 -16.96
N SER A 109 6.95 5.71 -15.67
CA SER A 109 8.27 5.29 -15.24
C SER A 109 8.24 4.51 -13.93
N PHE A 110 9.27 3.68 -13.73
CA PHE A 110 9.43 2.86 -12.55
C PHE A 110 10.90 2.73 -12.20
N THR A 111 11.24 3.08 -10.96
CA THR A 111 12.61 3.02 -10.46
C THR A 111 12.62 2.37 -9.09
N ILE A 112 13.53 1.41 -8.90
CA ILE A 112 13.81 0.79 -7.61
C ILE A 112 15.22 1.18 -7.19
N LEU A 113 15.31 1.90 -6.07
CA LEU A 113 16.53 2.18 -5.34
C LEU A 113 16.60 1.33 -4.07
N ALA A 114 17.74 1.32 -3.39
CA ALA A 114 17.92 0.49 -2.20
C ALA A 114 16.92 0.80 -1.07
N ASN A 115 16.54 2.07 -0.91
CA ASN A 115 15.66 2.54 0.18
C ASN A 115 14.25 2.92 -0.29
N SER A 116 13.99 2.94 -1.60
CA SER A 116 12.71 3.40 -2.12
C SER A 116 12.35 2.82 -3.48
N ILE A 117 11.04 2.77 -3.73
CA ILE A 117 10.45 2.50 -5.03
C ILE A 117 9.71 3.76 -5.45
N SER A 118 9.95 4.23 -6.67
CA SER A 118 9.23 5.36 -7.27
C SER A 118 8.50 4.91 -8.51
N ILE A 119 7.21 5.22 -8.59
CA ILE A 119 6.36 5.00 -9.75
C ILE A 119 5.88 6.36 -10.22
N THR A 120 6.04 6.65 -11.50
CA THR A 120 5.33 7.75 -12.17
C THR A 120 4.30 7.13 -13.07
N PHE A 121 3.05 7.56 -12.95
CA PHE A 121 1.96 7.02 -13.74
C PHE A 121 0.97 8.13 -14.08
N SER A 122 0.14 7.86 -15.09
CA SER A 122 -1.05 8.64 -15.36
C SER A 122 -2.28 7.77 -15.10
N ALA A 123 -3.36 8.39 -14.64
CA ALA A 123 -4.67 7.76 -14.53
C ALA A 123 -5.68 8.64 -15.27
N PHE A 124 -6.45 8.09 -16.20
CA PHE A 124 -7.42 8.85 -17.00
C PHE A 124 -8.83 8.45 -16.61
N ASN A 125 -9.72 9.44 -16.56
CA ASN A 125 -11.13 9.18 -16.34
C ASN A 125 -11.86 9.39 -17.66
N ASN A 126 -11.79 8.40 -18.54
CA ASN A 126 -12.20 8.54 -19.94
C ASN A 126 -13.72 8.60 -20.09
N THR A 127 -14.48 8.07 -19.12
CA THR A 127 -15.94 7.94 -19.20
C THR A 127 -16.71 8.70 -18.12
N GLY A 128 -16.03 9.30 -17.14
CA GLY A 128 -16.68 9.90 -15.95
C GLY A 128 -17.18 8.87 -14.94
N THR A 129 -17.08 7.58 -15.28
CA THR A 129 -17.45 6.39 -14.49
C THR A 129 -16.28 5.40 -14.42
N ASP A 130 -15.09 5.79 -14.89
CA ASP A 130 -13.92 4.93 -14.89
C ASP A 130 -13.33 4.81 -13.50
N LYS A 131 -12.76 3.63 -13.25
CA LYS A 131 -12.25 3.22 -11.95
C LYS A 131 -10.74 3.32 -11.95
N PHE A 132 -10.14 3.60 -10.80
CA PHE A 132 -8.69 3.48 -10.70
C PHE A 132 -8.30 2.00 -10.80
N ASP A 133 -7.77 1.61 -11.97
CA ASP A 133 -7.22 0.27 -12.17
C ASP A 133 -6.06 -0.01 -11.23
N ALA A 134 -5.84 -1.30 -10.94
CA ALA A 134 -4.80 -1.68 -10.00
C ALA A 134 -3.39 -1.43 -10.56
N ILE A 135 -2.52 -0.84 -9.74
CA ILE A 135 -1.07 -0.88 -9.92
C ILE A 135 -0.53 -2.12 -9.21
N ILE A 136 0.15 -2.98 -9.95
CA ILE A 136 0.69 -4.24 -9.43
C ILE A 136 2.22 -4.21 -9.55
N ILE A 137 2.90 -4.27 -8.42
CA ILE A 137 4.36 -4.32 -8.32
C ILE A 137 4.76 -5.76 -7.98
N SER A 138 5.55 -6.40 -8.84
CA SER A 138 5.89 -7.83 -8.71
C SER A 138 7.38 -8.10 -8.90
N GLY A 139 7.85 -9.24 -8.37
CA GLY A 139 9.24 -9.67 -8.52
C GLY A 139 10.24 -8.84 -7.72
N LEU A 140 9.77 -8.09 -6.72
CA LEU A 140 10.64 -7.33 -5.82
C LEU A 140 11.54 -8.29 -5.04
N GLN A 141 12.81 -7.91 -4.89
CA GLN A 141 13.75 -8.59 -4.02
C GLN A 141 14.18 -7.66 -2.89
N VAL A 142 14.29 -8.22 -1.68
CA VAL A 142 14.75 -7.52 -0.49
C VAL A 142 15.84 -8.28 0.23
N ARG A 143 16.70 -7.57 0.94
CA ARG A 143 17.69 -8.12 1.86
C ARG A 143 17.65 -7.40 3.19
N ALA A 144 17.97 -8.11 4.27
CA ALA A 144 18.23 -7.52 5.58
C ALA A 144 19.70 -7.14 5.66
N VAL A 145 20.00 -5.88 5.99
CA VAL A 145 21.36 -5.34 6.01
C VAL A 145 21.91 -5.15 7.41
N SER A 146 21.05 -4.89 8.40
CA SER A 146 21.44 -4.68 9.79
C SER A 146 20.26 -4.97 10.73
N GLY A 147 20.51 -4.82 12.03
CA GLY A 147 19.46 -4.82 13.05
C GLY A 147 19.18 -6.18 13.69
N PRO A 148 18.38 -6.19 14.77
CA PRO A 148 17.92 -7.42 15.41
C PRO A 148 16.93 -8.18 14.51
N ALA A 149 16.56 -9.40 14.93
CA ALA A 149 15.40 -10.08 14.37
C ALA A 149 14.13 -9.26 14.71
N GLN A 150 13.45 -8.76 13.69
CA GLN A 150 12.29 -7.89 13.84
C GLN A 150 11.41 -7.91 12.59
N THR A 151 10.16 -7.49 12.75
CA THR A 151 9.22 -7.27 11.64
C THR A 151 8.96 -5.78 11.52
N LEU A 152 9.20 -5.23 10.34
CA LEU A 152 9.01 -3.81 10.02
C LEU A 152 8.22 -3.66 8.72
N ASN A 153 7.66 -2.47 8.51
CA ASN A 153 6.68 -2.23 7.45
C ASN A 153 7.30 -1.47 6.28
N ILE A 154 6.98 -1.91 5.07
CA ILE A 154 7.12 -1.09 3.87
C ILE A 154 5.92 -0.13 3.87
N THR A 155 6.17 1.15 3.69
CA THR A 155 5.13 2.17 3.73
C THR A 155 5.16 3.06 2.50
N ARG A 156 4.03 3.71 2.19
CA ARG A 156 4.09 4.90 1.35
C ARG A 156 4.85 5.98 2.12
N THR A 157 5.82 6.60 1.46
CA THR A 157 6.67 7.66 2.04
C THR A 157 6.56 9.00 1.32
N GLY A 158 5.88 9.04 0.17
CA GLY A 158 5.73 10.28 -0.60
C GLY A 158 4.97 10.12 -1.91
N GLY A 159 5.28 11.03 -2.84
CA GLY A 159 4.63 11.15 -4.15
C GLY A 159 3.41 12.08 -4.14
N THR A 160 3.01 12.52 -5.34
CA THR A 160 1.90 13.46 -5.58
C THR A 160 0.55 12.80 -5.81
N ALA A 161 0.49 11.47 -6.03
CA ALA A 161 -0.74 10.75 -6.29
C ALA A 161 -1.71 10.83 -5.10
N ASN A 162 -2.97 11.23 -5.31
CA ASN A 162 -3.96 11.32 -4.24
C ASN A 162 -4.88 10.10 -4.25
N ILE A 163 -4.35 8.96 -3.81
CA ILE A 163 -5.09 7.70 -3.71
C ILE A 163 -5.64 7.59 -2.29
N GLN A 164 -6.96 7.54 -2.13
CA GLN A 164 -7.58 7.46 -0.80
C GLN A 164 -7.24 6.14 -0.11
N GLY A 165 -7.07 6.16 1.22
CA GLY A 165 -6.59 4.99 1.97
C GLY A 165 -5.09 4.70 1.83
N LEU A 166 -4.44 5.16 0.75
CA LEU A 166 -3.00 5.09 0.54
C LEU A 166 -2.35 6.45 0.83
N VAL A 167 -2.47 6.95 2.06
CA VAL A 167 -1.82 8.20 2.50
C VAL A 167 -0.35 7.96 2.88
N ASN A 168 0.42 9.03 3.10
CA ASN A 168 1.78 8.90 3.60
C ASN A 168 1.79 8.19 4.97
N GLY A 169 2.62 7.17 5.11
CA GLY A 169 2.65 6.28 6.28
C GLY A 169 1.79 5.02 6.18
N THR A 170 0.90 4.91 5.16
CA THR A 170 0.12 3.68 4.94
C THR A 170 1.05 2.50 4.67
N ILE A 171 0.79 1.37 5.34
CA ILE A 171 1.54 0.12 5.20
C ILE A 171 1.12 -0.58 3.91
N VAL A 172 2.10 -0.96 3.09
CA VAL A 172 1.91 -1.63 1.79
C VAL A 172 2.65 -2.98 1.72
N GLY A 173 3.31 -3.38 2.80
CA GLY A 173 4.04 -4.63 2.91
C GLY A 173 4.74 -4.75 4.24
N SER A 174 5.29 -5.92 4.52
CA SER A 174 6.13 -6.15 5.70
C SER A 174 7.35 -6.99 5.35
N VAL A 175 8.42 -6.75 6.10
CA VAL A 175 9.69 -7.46 6.00
C VAL A 175 10.07 -7.95 7.39
N THR A 176 10.53 -9.20 7.47
CA THR A 176 10.95 -9.83 8.73
C THR A 176 12.39 -10.29 8.61
N SER A 177 13.26 -9.85 9.52
CA SER A 177 14.64 -10.31 9.62
C SER A 177 14.77 -11.44 10.63
N ALA A 178 15.77 -12.30 10.43
CA ALA A 178 16.32 -13.15 11.48
C ALA A 178 17.82 -12.91 11.64
N LEU A 179 18.29 -13.14 12.87
CA LEU A 179 19.72 -13.22 13.11
C LEU A 179 20.27 -14.51 12.48
N PRO A 180 21.49 -14.47 11.92
CA PRO A 180 22.15 -15.68 11.48
C PRO A 180 22.33 -16.63 12.67
N PRO A 181 22.31 -17.96 12.45
CA PRO A 181 22.55 -18.93 13.52
C PRO A 181 23.92 -18.66 14.16
N SER A 182 23.98 -18.70 15.49
CA SER A 182 25.26 -18.60 16.19
C SER A 182 26.18 -19.76 15.76
N PRO A 183 27.46 -19.50 15.44
CA PRO A 183 28.42 -20.57 15.21
C PRO A 183 28.49 -21.45 16.47
N SER A 184 28.26 -22.76 16.33
CA SER A 184 28.53 -23.71 17.40
C SER A 184 29.90 -24.35 17.16
N ILE A 185 30.77 -24.29 18.16
CA ILE A 185 31.98 -25.11 18.17
C ILE A 185 31.56 -26.44 18.79
N GLY A 186 31.37 -27.46 17.95
CA GLY A 186 31.23 -28.83 18.43
C GLY A 186 32.55 -29.26 19.09
N GLY A 187 32.58 -29.29 20.42
CA GLY A 187 33.70 -29.90 21.14
C GLY A 187 33.84 -31.38 20.76
N PRO A 188 35.05 -31.95 20.73
CA PRO A 188 35.22 -33.36 20.45
C PRO A 188 34.41 -34.17 21.47
N ALA A 189 33.59 -35.11 20.97
CA ALA A 189 32.90 -36.06 21.82
C ALA A 189 33.95 -36.82 22.64
N SER A 190 33.92 -36.66 23.96
CA SER A 190 34.76 -37.45 24.85
C SER A 190 34.29 -38.91 24.76
N ALA A 191 35.15 -39.76 24.19
CA ALA A 191 34.99 -41.21 24.20
C ALA A 191 35.54 -41.80 25.50
#